data_AF-M7SS22-F1
#
_entry.id   AF-M7SS22-F1
#
_cell.length_a   1.000
_cell.length_b   1.000
_cell.length_c   1.000
_cell.angle_alpha   90.00
_cell.angle_beta   90.00
_cell.angle_gamma   90.00
#
_symmetry.space_group_name_H-M   'P 1'
#
loop_
_entity.id
_entity.type
_entity.pdbx_description
1 polymer ?
#
loop_
_entity_poly.entity_id
_entity_poly.type
_entity_poly.pdbx_seq_one_letter_code
_entity_poly.pdbx_strand_id
1 'polypeptide(L)'
;MHFFFPYDIAIDPEGSRQHRLKARLITSLSPPSSAMNESARFAFNLFYITVHVFAFLNTLVYWGAEVPAGHGGFRPPSFPKHHPSGPGSNATIAYNPNKGLFEEDDIKPFSIINLTIINSAIAGIEIFFLNSIRRPTPVAGQVAGVIFASFLYLVWAWFGGLVTGHYGIFFLNPDEMGGQMEAVIAACIVFVSLTPGLFAYVYGLIAMREQMTASPRRS
;
A
#
# COMPACT_ATOMS: atom_id res chain seq x y z
N MET A 1 15.78 17.35 -39.93
CA MET A 1 16.21 18.55 -39.19
C MET A 1 15.34 19.71 -39.62
N HIS A 2 14.50 20.25 -38.74
CA HIS A 2 13.95 21.60 -38.83
C HIS A 2 13.53 21.99 -37.42
N PHE A 3 14.46 22.63 -36.70
CA PHE A 3 14.18 23.23 -35.41
C PHE A 3 13.41 24.53 -35.65
N PHE A 4 12.17 24.59 -35.19
CA PHE A 4 11.43 25.84 -35.06
C PHE A 4 12.07 26.66 -33.92
N PHE A 5 12.76 27.74 -34.29
CA PHE A 5 13.14 28.80 -33.35
C PHE A 5 11.90 29.64 -33.03
N PRO A 6 11.60 29.97 -31.77
CA PRO A 6 10.55 30.92 -31.46
C PRO A 6 11.05 32.36 -31.63
N TYR A 7 10.17 33.14 -32.24
CA TYR A 7 10.14 34.60 -32.42
C TYR A 7 10.92 35.46 -31.41
N ASP A 8 11.65 36.43 -31.96
CA ASP A 8 12.16 37.60 -31.23
C ASP A 8 11.00 38.41 -30.63
N ILE A 9 10.98 38.51 -29.30
CA ILE A 9 10.06 39.36 -28.56
C ILE A 9 10.67 40.77 -28.56
N ALA A 10 10.10 41.67 -29.35
CA ALA A 10 10.37 43.10 -29.25
C ALA A 10 10.08 43.57 -27.81
N ILE A 11 11.08 44.16 -27.16
CA ILE A 11 11.01 44.62 -25.78
C ILE A 11 10.19 45.92 -25.76
N ASP A 12 8.90 45.80 -25.46
CA ASP A 12 8.05 46.91 -25.04
C ASP A 12 8.13 47.08 -23.51
N PRO A 13 8.68 48.20 -22.99
CA PRO A 13 8.95 48.37 -21.56
C PRO A 13 7.69 48.48 -20.67
N GLU A 14 6.50 48.75 -21.22
CA GLU A 14 5.27 48.88 -20.41
C GLU A 14 4.47 47.57 -20.23
N GLY A 15 4.72 46.55 -21.06
CA GLY A 15 3.96 45.28 -21.06
C GLY A 15 4.43 44.19 -20.07
N SER A 16 5.52 44.43 -19.33
CA SER A 16 6.30 43.35 -18.68
C SER A 16 5.55 42.56 -17.59
N ARG A 17 4.62 43.19 -16.86
CA ARG A 17 3.85 42.52 -15.80
C ARG A 17 2.80 41.55 -16.35
N GLN A 18 2.08 41.97 -17.38
CA GLN A 18 0.99 41.17 -17.94
C GLN A 18 1.54 39.98 -18.73
N HIS A 19 2.66 40.16 -19.43
CA HIS A 19 3.40 39.08 -20.08
C HIS A 19 4.01 38.08 -19.09
N ARG A 20 4.52 38.54 -17.93
CA ARG A 20 4.98 37.64 -16.85
C ARG A 20 3.86 36.79 -16.26
N LEU A 21 2.67 37.37 -16.07
CA LEU A 21 1.51 36.64 -15.54
C LEU A 21 0.99 35.62 -16.55
N LYS A 22 0.87 36.01 -17.83
CA LYS A 22 0.52 35.09 -18.91
C LYS A 22 1.55 33.98 -19.08
N ALA A 23 2.84 34.30 -19.01
CA ALA A 23 3.91 33.30 -19.05
C ALA A 23 3.83 32.33 -17.87
N ARG A 24 3.60 32.82 -16.64
CA ARG A 24 3.40 31.95 -15.46
C ARG A 24 2.16 31.08 -15.56
N LEU A 25 1.05 31.62 -16.08
CA LEU A 25 -0.18 30.86 -16.32
C LEU A 25 0.03 29.78 -17.38
N ILE A 26 0.72 30.11 -18.47
CA ILE A 26 1.05 29.16 -19.53
C ILE A 26 2.01 28.09 -19.00
N THR A 27 3.02 28.43 -18.18
CA THR A 27 3.92 27.47 -17.51
C THR A 27 3.19 26.59 -16.49
N SER A 28 2.14 27.11 -15.84
CA SER A 28 1.30 26.33 -14.91
C SER A 28 0.34 25.39 -15.62
N LEU A 29 -0.12 25.75 -16.82
CA LEU A 29 -1.06 24.97 -17.62
C LEU A 29 -0.36 24.04 -18.62
N SER A 30 0.92 24.27 -18.91
CA SER A 30 1.72 23.33 -19.68
C SER A 30 2.09 22.14 -18.80
N PRO A 31 2.07 20.91 -19.34
CA PRO A 31 2.52 19.74 -18.62
C PRO A 31 3.91 20.03 -18.06
N PRO A 32 4.18 19.74 -16.77
CA PRO A 32 5.46 20.07 -16.17
C PRO A 32 6.55 19.35 -16.96
N SER A 33 7.29 20.12 -17.78
CA SER A 33 8.49 19.65 -18.47
C SER A 33 9.68 19.58 -17.52
N SER A 34 9.47 19.84 -16.22
CA SER A 34 10.44 19.57 -15.18
C SER A 34 10.73 18.08 -15.18
N ALA A 35 11.87 17.72 -15.76
CA ALA A 35 12.53 16.46 -15.49
C ALA A 35 12.59 16.33 -13.97
N MET A 36 11.68 15.52 -13.41
CA MET A 36 11.53 15.32 -11.98
C MET A 36 12.91 15.05 -11.37
N ASN A 37 13.29 15.80 -10.33
CA ASN A 37 14.59 15.67 -9.67
C ASN A 37 14.88 14.20 -9.36
N GLU A 38 16.12 13.78 -9.51
CA GLU A 38 16.52 12.36 -9.36
C GLU A 38 16.15 11.81 -7.98
N SER A 39 16.30 12.62 -6.93
CA SER A 39 15.87 12.29 -5.56
C SER A 39 14.35 12.14 -5.41
N ALA A 40 13.56 13.01 -6.05
CA ALA A 40 12.10 12.93 -6.03
C ALA A 40 11.60 11.70 -6.82
N ARG A 41 12.24 11.37 -7.95
CA ARG A 41 12.00 10.13 -8.69
C ARG A 41 12.29 8.89 -7.85
N PHE A 42 13.43 8.89 -7.17
CA PHE A 42 13.81 7.79 -6.29
C PHE A 42 12.83 7.63 -5.13
N ALA A 43 12.47 8.73 -4.44
CA ALA A 43 11.54 8.71 -3.32
C ALA A 43 10.14 8.25 -3.74
N PHE A 44 9.65 8.72 -4.89
CA PHE A 44 8.38 8.27 -5.45
C PHE A 44 8.39 6.77 -5.77
N ASN A 45 9.45 6.28 -6.43
CA ASN A 45 9.61 4.87 -6.70
C ASN A 45 9.70 4.04 -5.41
N LEU A 46 10.42 4.53 -4.41
CA LEU A 46 10.55 3.87 -3.12
C LEU A 46 9.21 3.79 -2.40
N PHE A 47 8.48 4.89 -2.34
CA PHE A 47 7.15 4.92 -1.76
C PHE A 47 6.22 3.94 -2.50
N TYR A 48 6.19 4.01 -3.82
CA TYR A 48 5.36 3.15 -4.66
C TYR A 48 5.62 1.66 -4.39
N ILE A 49 6.89 1.25 -4.43
CA ILE A 49 7.29 -0.14 -4.19
C ILE A 49 6.96 -0.54 -2.74
N THR A 50 7.22 0.33 -1.77
CA THR A 50 6.93 0.05 -0.37
C THR A 50 5.43 -0.20 -0.17
N VAL A 51 4.56 0.65 -0.72
CA VAL A 51 3.10 0.47 -0.62
C VAL A 51 2.65 -0.87 -1.21
N HIS A 52 3.19 -1.25 -2.38
CA HIS A 52 2.84 -2.51 -3.03
C HIS A 52 3.35 -3.72 -2.24
N VAL A 53 4.61 -3.69 -1.78
CA VAL A 53 5.18 -4.76 -0.95
C VAL A 53 4.36 -4.91 0.33
N PHE A 54 3.97 -3.81 0.98
CA PHE A 54 3.18 -3.84 2.20
C PHE A 54 1.74 -4.33 1.99
N ALA A 55 1.12 -4.04 0.84
CA ALA A 55 -0.19 -4.59 0.51
C ALA A 55 -0.16 -6.13 0.43
N PHE A 56 0.85 -6.68 -0.24
CA PHE A 56 1.04 -8.14 -0.30
C PHE A 56 1.49 -8.72 1.05
N LEU A 57 2.35 -8.02 1.79
CA LEU A 57 2.84 -8.42 3.10
C LEU A 57 1.70 -8.56 4.11
N ASN A 58 0.85 -7.53 4.22
CA ASN A 58 -0.30 -7.55 5.11
C ASN A 58 -1.27 -8.67 4.75
N THR A 59 -1.49 -8.90 3.45
CA THR A 59 -2.33 -10.01 2.99
C THR A 59 -1.74 -11.36 3.38
N LEU A 60 -0.43 -11.55 3.19
CA LEU A 60 0.24 -12.81 3.50
C LEU A 60 0.30 -13.05 5.00
N VAL A 61 0.61 -12.04 5.81
CA VAL A 61 0.64 -12.16 7.27
C VAL A 61 -0.76 -12.46 7.80
N TYR A 62 -1.78 -11.75 7.32
CA TYR A 62 -3.15 -11.96 7.75
C TYR A 62 -3.65 -13.37 7.39
N TRP A 63 -3.58 -13.76 6.12
CA TRP A 63 -4.12 -15.05 5.66
C TRP A 63 -3.22 -16.24 5.98
N GLY A 64 -1.90 -16.03 6.04
CA GLY A 64 -0.91 -17.08 6.24
C GLY A 64 -0.53 -17.32 7.70
N ALA A 65 -0.68 -16.32 8.58
CA ALA A 65 -0.32 -16.44 9.99
C ALA A 65 -1.51 -16.18 10.92
N GLU A 66 -2.22 -15.06 10.77
CA GLU A 66 -3.28 -14.68 11.72
C GLU A 66 -4.53 -15.57 11.62
N VAL A 67 -5.00 -15.86 10.41
CA VAL A 67 -6.17 -16.74 10.20
C VAL A 67 -5.90 -18.16 10.70
N PRO A 68 -4.78 -18.83 10.34
CA PRO A 68 -4.46 -20.16 10.85
C PRO A 68 -4.20 -20.20 12.37
N ALA A 69 -3.64 -19.13 12.93
CA ALA A 69 -3.42 -19.02 14.37
C ALA A 69 -4.70 -18.70 15.16
N GLY A 70 -5.84 -18.48 14.51
CA GLY A 70 -7.11 -18.14 15.15
C GLY A 70 -7.22 -16.68 15.61
N HIS A 71 -6.25 -15.84 15.28
CA HIS A 71 -6.17 -14.42 15.67
C HIS A 71 -6.68 -13.46 14.59
N GLY A 72 -6.94 -13.94 13.37
CA GLY A 72 -7.38 -13.10 12.25
C GLY A 72 -8.75 -12.45 12.46
N GLY A 73 -9.52 -12.83 13.48
CA GLY A 73 -10.84 -12.24 13.72
C GLY A 73 -11.88 -12.55 12.63
N PHE A 74 -11.52 -13.32 11.60
CA PHE A 74 -12.42 -13.90 10.61
C PHE A 74 -13.15 -15.07 11.25
N ARG A 75 -14.31 -14.79 11.85
CA ARG A 75 -15.32 -15.82 12.03
C ARG A 75 -16.11 -15.88 10.73
N PRO A 76 -16.24 -17.05 10.07
CA PRO A 76 -17.18 -17.17 8.97
C PRO A 76 -18.54 -16.69 9.48
N PRO A 77 -19.28 -15.88 8.70
CA PRO A 77 -20.60 -15.43 9.11
C PRO A 77 -21.37 -16.68 9.51
N SER A 78 -21.73 -16.74 10.79
CA SER A 78 -22.60 -17.80 11.24
C SER A 78 -23.88 -17.57 10.46
N PHE A 79 -24.23 -18.48 9.55
CA PHE A 79 -25.56 -18.46 8.93
C PHE A 79 -26.54 -18.18 10.06
N PRO A 80 -27.44 -17.18 9.92
CA PRO A 80 -28.37 -16.86 10.97
C PRO A 80 -29.05 -18.17 11.33
N LYS A 81 -28.68 -18.74 12.48
CA LYS A 81 -29.50 -19.74 13.11
C LYS A 81 -30.76 -18.96 13.35
N HIS A 82 -31.78 -19.22 12.53
CA HIS A 82 -33.13 -18.81 12.82
C HIS A 82 -33.41 -19.33 14.24
N HIS A 83 -33.10 -18.52 15.24
CA HIS A 83 -33.88 -18.53 16.45
C HIS A 83 -35.29 -18.25 15.93
N PRO A 84 -36.26 -19.13 16.23
CA PRO A 84 -37.64 -18.81 15.96
C PRO A 84 -38.01 -17.65 16.88
N SER A 85 -37.69 -16.43 16.45
CA SER A 85 -38.26 -15.21 16.99
C SER A 85 -39.74 -15.30 16.66
N GLY A 86 -40.55 -15.29 17.72
CA GLY A 86 -42.00 -15.20 17.62
C GLY A 86 -42.43 -14.04 16.71
N PRO A 87 -43.67 -14.10 16.21
CA PRO A 87 -44.11 -13.24 15.12
C PRO A 87 -44.10 -11.77 15.59
N GLY A 88 -43.12 -10.98 15.13
CA GLY A 88 -43.16 -9.53 15.34
C GLY A 88 -41.85 -8.74 15.32
N SER A 89 -40.64 -9.32 15.27
CA SER A 89 -39.42 -8.49 15.30
C SER A 89 -38.89 -8.18 13.90
N ASN A 90 -39.15 -6.95 13.44
CA ASN A 90 -38.46 -6.33 12.32
C ASN A 90 -36.94 -6.43 12.54
N ALA A 91 -36.21 -6.81 11.49
CA ALA A 91 -34.76 -6.94 11.49
C ALA A 91 -34.07 -5.58 11.73
N THR A 92 -34.00 -5.13 12.98
CA THR A 92 -33.13 -4.05 13.40
C THR A 92 -31.79 -4.67 13.76
N ILE A 93 -30.75 -4.34 12.97
CA ILE A 93 -29.35 -4.56 13.32
C ILE A 93 -29.15 -3.97 14.72
N ALA A 94 -29.00 -4.84 15.71
CA ALA A 94 -28.93 -4.45 17.11
C ALA A 94 -27.54 -3.90 17.41
N TYR A 95 -27.33 -2.61 17.18
CA TYR A 95 -26.11 -1.88 17.54
C TYR A 95 -25.82 -2.05 19.03
N ASN A 96 -24.70 -2.67 19.36
CA ASN A 96 -24.28 -2.85 20.74
C ASN A 96 -23.26 -1.75 21.10
N PRO A 97 -23.61 -0.77 21.95
CA PRO A 97 -22.79 0.43 22.19
C PRO A 97 -21.45 0.16 22.89
N ASN A 98 -21.25 -1.08 23.38
CA ASN A 98 -20.01 -1.53 24.00
C ASN A 98 -19.05 -2.25 23.03
N LYS A 99 -19.46 -2.45 21.77
CA LYS A 99 -18.62 -3.04 20.72
C LYS A 99 -18.12 -1.94 19.79
N GLY A 100 -16.87 -2.04 19.34
CA GLY A 100 -16.30 -1.10 18.38
C GLY A 100 -17.11 -1.09 17.07
N LEU A 101 -17.09 0.02 16.34
CA LEU A 101 -17.84 0.21 15.07
C LEU A 101 -17.57 -0.89 14.01
N PHE A 102 -16.44 -1.59 14.13
CA PHE A 102 -16.01 -2.67 13.24
C PHE A 102 -16.09 -4.08 13.87
N GLU A 103 -16.64 -4.19 15.08
CA GLU A 103 -16.80 -5.45 15.81
C GLU A 103 -18.20 -6.07 15.67
N GLU A 104 -19.06 -5.46 14.84
CA GLU A 104 -20.36 -6.03 14.47
C GLU A 104 -20.14 -7.27 13.58
N ASP A 105 -20.90 -8.35 13.82
CA ASP A 105 -20.63 -9.69 13.27
C ASP A 105 -20.59 -9.73 11.72
N ASP A 106 -21.31 -8.85 11.04
CA ASP A 106 -21.33 -8.76 9.58
C ASP A 106 -20.35 -7.72 8.99
N ILE A 107 -19.98 -6.69 9.76
CA ILE A 107 -19.11 -5.58 9.30
C ILE A 107 -17.64 -5.98 9.39
N LYS A 108 -17.28 -6.75 10.43
CA LYS A 108 -15.92 -7.22 10.67
C LYS A 108 -15.30 -7.99 9.50
N PRO A 109 -15.93 -9.06 8.96
CA PRO A 109 -15.36 -9.79 7.83
C PRO A 109 -15.30 -8.95 6.55
N PHE A 110 -16.28 -8.08 6.31
CA PHE A 110 -16.27 -7.16 5.17
C PHE A 110 -15.08 -6.19 5.22
N SER A 111 -14.86 -5.55 6.37
CA SER A 111 -13.73 -4.63 6.58
C SER A 111 -12.40 -5.35 6.40
N ILE A 112 -12.25 -6.56 6.94
CA ILE A 112 -11.04 -7.38 6.82
C ILE A 112 -10.74 -7.76 5.36
N ILE A 113 -11.73 -8.25 4.61
CA ILE A 113 -11.57 -8.62 3.20
C ILE A 113 -11.16 -7.39 2.38
N ASN A 114 -11.78 -6.25 2.66
CA ASN A 114 -11.44 -5.01 1.97
C ASN A 114 -10.02 -4.53 2.30
N LEU A 115 -9.64 -4.56 3.57
CA LEU A 115 -8.32 -4.10 4.01
C LEU A 115 -7.17 -4.97 3.50
N THR A 116 -7.41 -6.27 3.32
CA THR A 116 -6.38 -7.24 2.92
C THR A 116 -6.47 -7.61 1.43
N ILE A 117 -7.55 -8.26 1.02
CA ILE A 117 -7.70 -8.81 -0.33
C ILE A 117 -7.88 -7.70 -1.37
N ILE A 118 -8.78 -6.74 -1.14
CA ILE A 118 -9.06 -5.70 -2.15
C ILE A 118 -7.82 -4.84 -2.38
N ASN A 119 -7.10 -4.43 -1.32
CA ASN A 119 -5.86 -3.67 -1.46
C ASN A 119 -4.77 -4.43 -2.25
N SER A 120 -4.60 -5.72 -2.01
CA SER A 120 -3.67 -6.57 -2.75
C SER A 120 -4.09 -6.76 -4.21
N ALA A 121 -5.38 -6.93 -4.47
CA ALA A 121 -5.92 -7.03 -5.82
C ALA A 121 -5.74 -5.73 -6.61
N ILE A 122 -6.00 -4.58 -6.00
CA ILE A 122 -5.75 -3.26 -6.59
C ILE A 122 -4.26 -3.10 -6.91
N ALA A 123 -3.38 -3.41 -5.97
CA ALA A 123 -1.93 -3.37 -6.18
C ALA A 123 -1.48 -4.27 -7.35
N GLY A 124 -2.06 -5.47 -7.47
CA GLY A 124 -1.82 -6.36 -8.60
C GLY A 124 -2.28 -5.75 -9.92
N ILE A 125 -3.53 -5.28 -10.00
CA ILE A 125 -4.09 -4.63 -11.19
C ILE A 125 -3.24 -3.42 -11.58
N GLU A 126 -2.80 -2.63 -10.60
CA GLU A 126 -1.97 -1.45 -10.84
C GLU A 126 -0.62 -1.83 -11.46
N ILE A 127 0.06 -2.86 -10.92
CA ILE A 127 1.31 -3.38 -11.48
C ILE A 127 1.13 -3.85 -12.92
N PHE A 128 0.03 -4.55 -13.23
CA PHE A 128 -0.17 -5.15 -14.55
C PHE A 128 -0.68 -4.16 -15.61
N PHE A 129 -1.61 -3.27 -15.25
CA PHE A 129 -2.40 -2.51 -16.23
C PHE A 129 -2.28 -1.00 -16.13
N LEU A 130 -2.21 -0.44 -14.92
CA LEU A 130 -2.39 1.00 -14.73
C LEU A 130 -1.06 1.76 -14.65
N ASN A 131 0.03 1.10 -14.26
CA ASN A 131 1.28 1.78 -14.00
C ASN A 131 2.40 1.45 -15.00
N SER A 132 3.01 2.51 -15.55
CA SER A 132 4.19 2.47 -16.44
C SER A 132 5.48 2.80 -15.67
N ILE A 133 5.54 2.58 -14.35
CA ILE A 133 6.80 2.69 -13.61
C ILE A 133 7.79 1.66 -14.15
N ARG A 134 8.98 2.14 -14.53
CA ARG A 134 10.13 1.33 -14.93
C ARG A 134 10.75 0.66 -13.71
N ARG A 135 11.50 -0.42 -13.93
CA ARG A 135 12.22 -1.13 -12.86
C ARG A 135 12.93 -0.19 -11.89
N PRO A 136 12.79 -0.40 -10.57
CA PRO A 136 13.47 0.43 -9.58
C PRO A 136 14.99 0.36 -9.73
N THR A 137 15.63 1.49 -10.03
CA THR A 137 17.09 1.64 -10.05
C THR A 137 17.49 2.81 -9.15
N PRO A 138 18.47 2.64 -8.23
CA PRO A 138 19.23 1.41 -7.93
C PRO A 138 18.43 0.41 -7.06
N VAL A 139 18.52 -0.89 -7.39
CA VAL A 139 17.81 -1.98 -6.70
C VAL A 139 18.20 -2.06 -5.21
N ALA A 140 19.50 -1.94 -4.90
CA ALA A 140 19.99 -2.05 -3.53
C ALA A 140 19.39 -0.98 -2.60
N GLY A 141 19.26 0.27 -3.08
CA GLY A 141 18.65 1.35 -2.31
C GLY A 141 17.16 1.12 -2.06
N GLN A 142 16.48 0.46 -2.99
CA GLN A 142 15.05 0.14 -2.89
C GLN A 142 14.81 -0.99 -1.89
N VAL A 143 15.62 -2.06 -1.95
CA VAL A 143 15.60 -3.14 -0.96
C VAL A 143 15.91 -2.61 0.45
N ALA A 144 16.96 -1.79 0.59
CA ALA A 144 17.32 -1.19 1.87
C ALA A 144 16.19 -0.30 2.43
N GLY A 145 15.53 0.48 1.57
CA GLY A 145 14.41 1.33 1.96
C GLY A 145 13.18 0.53 2.40
N VAL A 146 12.86 -0.59 1.73
CA VAL A 146 11.76 -1.49 2.14
C VAL A 146 12.07 -2.18 3.47
N ILE A 147 13.31 -2.65 3.66
CA ILE A 147 13.76 -3.22 4.94
C ILE A 147 13.62 -2.17 6.05
N PHE A 148 14.12 -0.95 5.82
CA PHE A 148 13.98 0.16 6.77
C PHE A 148 12.52 0.46 7.10
N ALA A 149 11.64 0.51 6.08
CA ALA A 149 10.22 0.70 6.29
C ALA A 149 9.59 -0.44 7.10
N SER A 150 10.04 -1.68 6.93
CA SER A 150 9.56 -2.83 7.70
C SER A 150 9.93 -2.73 9.19
N PHE A 151 11.15 -2.30 9.51
CA PHE A 151 11.54 -2.00 10.88
C PHE A 151 10.71 -0.86 11.47
N LEU A 152 10.53 0.22 10.71
CA LEU A 152 9.73 1.36 11.15
C LEU A 152 8.27 0.97 11.42
N TYR A 153 7.71 0.07 10.60
CA TYR A 153 6.38 -0.48 10.79
C TYR A 153 6.27 -1.33 12.07
N LEU A 154 7.27 -2.16 12.37
CA LEU A 154 7.29 -2.92 13.62
C LEU A 154 7.38 -1.99 14.84
N VAL A 155 8.23 -0.97 14.79
CA VAL A 155 8.33 0.06 15.84
C VAL A 155 7.00 0.79 16.01
N TRP A 156 6.34 1.13 14.91
CA TRP A 156 5.03 1.76 14.92
C TRP A 156 3.95 0.85 15.53
N ALA A 157 3.93 -0.43 15.16
CA ALA A 157 3.01 -1.41 15.72
C ALA A 157 3.23 -1.64 17.22
N TRP A 158 4.49 -1.65 17.66
CA TRP A 158 4.85 -1.73 19.07
C TRP A 158 4.36 -0.51 19.85
N PHE A 159 4.58 0.70 19.30
CA PHE A 159 4.08 1.93 19.89
C PHE A 159 2.55 1.96 19.97
N GLY A 160 1.87 1.50 18.92
CA GLY A 160 0.41 1.32 18.93
C GLY A 160 -0.04 0.36 20.03
N GLY A 161 0.66 -0.76 20.21
CA GLY A 161 0.41 -1.70 21.31
C GLY A 161 0.51 -1.06 22.69
N LEU A 162 1.53 -0.23 22.92
CA LEU A 162 1.71 0.49 24.18
C LEU A 162 0.59 1.49 24.48
N VAL A 163 0.09 2.21 23.47
CA VAL A 163 -0.95 3.24 23.66
C VAL A 163 -2.34 2.63 23.81
N THR A 164 -2.65 1.57 23.07
CA THR A 164 -4.01 1.00 22.96
C THR A 164 -4.21 -0.25 23.81
N GLY A 165 -3.14 -0.81 24.39
CA GLY A 165 -3.16 -2.07 25.14
C GLY A 165 -3.43 -3.31 24.27
N HIS A 166 -3.58 -3.13 22.95
CA HIS A 166 -3.82 -4.19 21.97
C HIS A 166 -2.76 -4.08 20.88
N TYR A 167 -1.99 -5.16 20.71
CA TYR A 167 -0.99 -5.23 19.65
C TYR A 167 -1.70 -5.47 18.31
N GLY A 168 -1.53 -4.57 17.35
CA GLY A 168 -2.12 -4.70 16.01
C GLY A 168 -1.53 -5.84 15.17
N ILE A 169 -0.50 -6.51 15.69
CA ILE A 169 0.17 -7.67 15.09
C ILE A 169 0.29 -8.73 16.20
N PHE A 170 -0.34 -9.89 16.01
CA PHE A 170 -0.45 -10.93 17.05
C PHE A 170 0.92 -11.38 17.60
N PHE A 171 1.91 -11.51 16.72
CA PHE A 171 3.24 -12.00 17.10
C PHE A 171 4.08 -11.00 17.89
N LEU A 172 3.63 -9.76 18.04
CA LEU A 172 4.31 -8.74 18.83
C LEU A 172 3.98 -8.84 20.33
N ASN A 173 2.93 -9.60 20.67
CA ASN A 173 2.50 -9.82 22.04
C ASN A 173 3.19 -11.08 22.61
N PRO A 174 4.06 -10.96 23.63
CA PRO A 174 4.72 -12.11 24.23
C PRO A 174 3.73 -13.09 24.86
N ASP A 175 2.59 -12.60 25.36
CA ASP A 175 1.58 -13.44 26.01
C ASP A 175 0.86 -14.35 25.00
N GLU A 176 0.61 -13.86 23.79
CA GLU A 176 0.04 -14.67 22.68
C GLU A 176 1.05 -15.67 22.12
N MET A 177 2.34 -15.37 22.26
CA MET A 177 3.45 -16.25 21.87
C MET A 177 3.92 -17.19 22.99
N GLY A 178 3.06 -17.46 23.98
CA GLY A 178 3.33 -18.42 25.06
C GLY A 178 4.36 -17.92 26.09
N GLY A 179 4.47 -16.61 26.25
CA GLY A 179 5.40 -15.94 27.17
C GLY A 179 6.85 -15.91 26.68
N GLN A 180 7.11 -16.31 25.43
CA GLN A 180 8.46 -16.44 24.88
C GLN A 180 8.85 -15.22 24.04
N MET A 181 9.68 -14.35 24.62
CA MET A 181 10.24 -13.21 23.89
C MET A 181 11.07 -13.64 22.66
N GLU A 182 11.69 -14.81 22.73
CA GLU A 182 12.43 -15.40 21.59
C GLU A 182 11.52 -15.67 20.38
N ALA A 183 10.28 -16.10 20.60
CA ALA A 183 9.32 -16.34 19.53
C ALA A 183 8.86 -15.02 18.88
N VAL A 184 8.67 -13.97 19.68
CA VAL A 184 8.37 -12.61 19.20
C VAL A 184 9.52 -12.09 18.31
N ILE A 185 10.76 -12.24 18.78
CA ILE A 185 11.96 -11.81 18.04
C ILE A 185 12.09 -12.62 16.74
N ALA A 186 11.92 -13.93 16.79
CA ALA A 186 11.97 -14.79 15.61
C ALA A 186 10.90 -14.39 14.58
N ALA A 187 9.67 -14.11 15.02
CA ALA A 187 8.60 -13.65 14.14
C ALA A 187 8.91 -12.29 13.50
N CYS A 188 9.50 -11.35 14.26
CA CYS A 188 9.97 -10.07 13.72
C CYS A 188 11.06 -10.25 12.64
N ILE A 189 12.01 -11.16 12.88
CA ILE A 189 13.06 -11.48 11.90
C ILE A 189 12.45 -12.08 10.63
N VAL A 190 11.50 -13.01 10.77
CA VAL A 190 10.77 -13.58 9.64
C VAL A 190 10.01 -12.52 8.88
N PHE A 191 9.30 -11.63 9.57
CA PHE A 191 8.57 -10.51 8.96
C PHE A 191 9.49 -9.60 8.13
N VAL A 192 10.61 -9.17 8.71
CA VAL A 192 11.60 -8.34 8.01
C VAL A 192 12.20 -9.09 6.82
N SER A 193 12.54 -10.38 7.00
CA SER A 193 13.13 -11.23 5.95
C SER A 193 12.16 -11.54 4.80
N LEU A 194 10.85 -11.47 5.05
CA LEU A 194 9.83 -11.66 4.04
C LEU A 194 9.73 -10.43 3.10
N THR A 195 10.11 -9.24 3.58
CA THR A 195 9.97 -8.00 2.80
C THR A 195 10.86 -7.95 1.55
N PRO A 196 12.16 -8.37 1.55
CA PRO A 196 12.94 -8.51 0.32
C PRO A 196 12.38 -9.59 -0.62
N GLY A 197 11.79 -10.66 -0.09
CA GLY A 197 11.16 -11.71 -0.89
C GLY A 197 9.96 -11.18 -1.68
N LEU A 198 9.09 -10.41 -1.03
CA LEU A 198 7.97 -9.74 -1.68
C LEU A 198 8.41 -8.62 -2.62
N PHE A 199 9.49 -7.90 -2.28
CA PHE A 199 10.11 -6.97 -3.23
C PHE A 199 10.54 -7.70 -4.51
N ALA A 200 11.22 -8.85 -4.39
CA ALA A 200 11.63 -9.64 -5.54
C ALA A 200 10.42 -10.13 -6.36
N TYR A 201 9.34 -10.52 -5.69
CA TYR A 201 8.08 -10.87 -6.34
C TYR A 201 7.49 -9.70 -7.15
N VAL A 202 7.32 -8.52 -6.53
CA VAL A 202 6.83 -7.31 -7.21
C VAL A 202 7.75 -6.92 -8.37
N TYR A 203 9.07 -6.98 -8.17
CA TYR A 203 10.06 -6.73 -9.20
C TYR A 203 9.93 -7.71 -10.39
N GLY A 204 9.67 -8.99 -10.10
CA GLY A 204 9.41 -10.02 -11.10
C GLY A 204 8.13 -9.76 -11.90
N LEU A 205 7.05 -9.35 -11.24
CA LEU A 205 5.79 -8.98 -11.92
C LEU A 205 5.99 -7.79 -12.87
N ILE A 206 6.71 -6.77 -12.43
CA ILE A 206 7.06 -5.60 -13.26
C ILE A 206 7.88 -6.05 -14.48
N ALA A 207 8.84 -6.96 -14.29
CA ALA A 207 9.66 -7.49 -15.37
C ALA A 207 8.84 -8.31 -16.40
N MET A 208 7.89 -9.12 -15.93
CA MET A 208 6.98 -9.90 -16.78
C MET A 208 6.07 -8.97 -17.62
N ARG A 209 5.49 -7.95 -16.98
CA ARG A 209 4.70 -6.92 -17.69
C ARG A 209 5.52 -6.21 -18.77
N GLU A 210 6.76 -5.83 -18.49
CA GLU A 210 7.64 -5.20 -19.50
C GLU A 210 7.91 -6.11 -20.70
N GLN A 211 8.02 -7.42 -20.50
CA GLN A 211 8.16 -8.38 -21.60
C GLN A 211 6.88 -8.50 -22.44
N MET A 212 5.71 -8.50 -21.80
CA MET A 212 4.41 -8.57 -22.50
C MET A 212 4.11 -7.31 -23.30
N THR A 213 4.55 -6.15 -22.82
CA THR A 213 4.32 -4.85 -23.46
C THR A 213 5.43 -4.46 -24.44
N ALA A 214 6.53 -5.22 -24.49
CA ALA A 214 7.57 -5.01 -25.49
C ALA A 214 7.06 -5.43 -26.88
N SER A 215 7.03 -4.48 -27.82
CA SER A 215 6.71 -4.77 -29.22
C SER A 215 7.67 -5.84 -29.76
N PRO A 216 7.20 -6.78 -30.62
CA PRO A 216 8.07 -7.71 -31.31
C PRO A 216 9.14 -6.90 -32.06
N ARG A 217 10.41 -7.11 -31.74
CA ARG A 217 11.50 -6.60 -32.59
C ARG A 217 11.36 -7.33 -33.93
N ARG A 218 10.93 -6.61 -34.97
CA ARG A 218 11.07 -7.06 -36.36
C ARG A 218 12.56 -7.27 -36.61
N SER A 219 12.97 -8.53 -36.65
CA SER A 219 14.24 -8.99 -37.25
C SER A 219 14.05 -9.13 -38.74
#